data_AF-T1XNF8-F1
#
_entry.id   AF-T1XNF8-F1
#
_cell.length_a   1.000
_cell.length_b   1.000
_cell.length_c   1.000
_cell.angle_alpha   90.00
_cell.angle_beta   90.00
_cell.angle_gamma   90.00
#
_symmetry.space_group_name_H-M   'P 1'
#
loop_
_entity.id
_entity.type
_entity.pdbx_description
1 polymer ?
#
loop_
_entity_poly.entity_id
_entity_poly.type
_entity_poly.pdbx_seq_one_letter_code
_entity_poly.pdbx_strand_id
1 'polypeptide(L)'
;MPRPVPHLFRNETTALPAGERAESFAATVSILAPTAKIEQLNRECFCLSLDRDALARALGAELGQPGLSELVRERCPFVFAAQPVFVAAPRIRRMAQVVRAVESVVALPAYREQTLAAAPAIARLGNTGPRGVFFGYDFHLEQDRLGLIEINTNAGGAMLNAVLARAQRACCEAMDSMAPTQASADAFEQRIVDMFRQEWRLAGRSRPLASIAIVDTAPPEQYLYAEFLLFQQLFERHGLRAVIADPSSLEWRNGALWHGDVAIDLVYNRLTDFYLEQPESAALREAYVHQGVVLTPHPQAHALYADKRQLAVFSDAARLQALGVPEATRRVLLHAVPHTEVVNAADGERLWAARRGLFFKPVAGFGSRAAYRGDKLTRRVWQEILAGDYVAQAIVPPGERRIDEDAAHAMKFDLRAYAYDGDAQWVAARMYQGQTTNFRTPGGGFAPVYSTVDASGRTLRHPAGDHASYVFLLDEAGGVHAVPHALYVALARHEAAAPAWAGQNLRLADWYVRLKDGEPDAIVNETYGLAHVDAHGRIESVGAPADAGWPTVEERGRMHAMLFEAAEALRDA
;
A
#
# COMPACT_ATOMS: atom_id res chain seq x y z
N MET A 1 -3.35 -13.34 -80.06
CA MET A 1 -2.01 -13.31 -79.46
C MET A 1 -2.12 -13.42 -77.94
N PRO A 2 -1.13 -14.03 -77.27
CA PRO A 2 -1.35 -15.04 -76.24
C PRO A 2 -1.45 -14.52 -74.79
N ARG A 3 -2.09 -15.35 -73.96
CA ARG A 3 -1.93 -15.47 -72.48
C ARG A 3 -0.45 -15.71 -72.11
N PRO A 4 0.02 -15.41 -70.87
CA PRO A 4 -0.21 -16.35 -69.76
C PRO A 4 -0.34 -15.79 -68.33
N VAL A 5 -1.04 -16.61 -67.54
CA VAL A 5 -1.13 -16.71 -66.07
C VAL A 5 0.22 -17.23 -65.50
N PRO A 6 0.54 -17.10 -64.20
CA PRO A 6 0.25 -18.19 -63.24
C PRO A 6 -0.28 -17.68 -61.87
N HIS A 7 -1.27 -18.32 -61.23
CA HIS A 7 -1.13 -19.47 -60.31
C HIS A 7 -0.20 -19.13 -59.13
N LEU A 8 -0.48 -19.33 -57.84
CA LEU A 8 -1.16 -20.38 -57.06
C LEU A 8 -1.59 -19.68 -55.74
N PHE A 9 -2.70 -20.00 -55.06
CA PHE A 9 -2.92 -21.23 -54.31
C PHE A 9 -4.41 -21.37 -53.96
N ARG A 10 -4.92 -22.60 -54.16
CA ARG A 10 -6.00 -23.17 -53.36
C ARG A 10 -5.45 -23.48 -51.96
N ASN A 11 -6.23 -23.22 -50.92
CA ASN A 11 -6.88 -24.30 -50.18
C ASN A 11 -7.85 -23.76 -49.14
N GLU A 12 -9.04 -24.32 -49.18
CA GLU A 12 -10.08 -24.26 -48.16
C GLU A 12 -9.54 -24.82 -46.85
N THR A 13 -9.86 -24.17 -45.73
CA THR A 13 -10.41 -24.90 -44.58
C THR A 13 -11.19 -23.93 -43.70
N THR A 14 -12.49 -24.17 -43.63
CA THR A 14 -13.44 -23.60 -42.69
C THR A 14 -12.96 -23.69 -41.24
N ALA A 15 -12.97 -22.58 -40.51
CA ALA A 15 -13.08 -22.56 -39.05
C ALA A 15 -13.96 -21.37 -38.63
N LEU A 16 -14.88 -21.67 -37.72
CA LEU A 16 -16.03 -20.90 -37.21
C LEU A 16 -15.71 -19.47 -36.68
N PRO A 17 -16.71 -18.56 -36.61
CA PRO A 17 -16.49 -17.13 -36.40
C PRO A 17 -16.09 -16.78 -34.95
N ALA A 18 -15.20 -15.79 -34.82
CA ALA A 18 -14.68 -15.25 -33.55
C ALA A 18 -15.58 -14.16 -32.91
N GLY A 19 -16.65 -13.74 -33.59
CA GLY A 19 -17.54 -12.64 -33.16
C GLY A 19 -18.38 -12.94 -31.91
N GLU A 20 -18.62 -14.21 -31.58
CA GLU A 20 -19.38 -14.58 -30.38
C GLU A 20 -18.56 -14.52 -29.08
N ARG A 21 -17.23 -14.28 -29.14
CA ARG A 21 -16.37 -14.28 -27.94
C ARG A 21 -16.20 -12.94 -27.23
N ALA A 22 -16.44 -11.80 -27.89
CA ALA A 22 -16.28 -10.48 -27.28
C ALA A 22 -17.51 -10.04 -26.46
N GLU A 23 -18.73 -10.27 -26.97
CA GLU A 23 -19.96 -10.13 -26.17
C GLU A 23 -20.00 -11.17 -25.03
N SER A 24 -19.39 -12.34 -25.26
CA SER A 24 -19.15 -13.34 -24.22
C SER A 24 -18.12 -12.89 -23.17
N PHE A 25 -17.19 -11.96 -23.40
CA PHE A 25 -16.24 -11.53 -22.34
C PHE A 25 -16.90 -10.57 -21.34
N ALA A 26 -17.74 -9.63 -21.82
CA ALA A 26 -18.59 -8.81 -20.96
C ALA A 26 -19.69 -9.65 -20.26
N ALA A 27 -20.26 -10.65 -20.95
CA ALA A 27 -21.25 -11.57 -20.38
C ALA A 27 -20.64 -12.65 -19.45
N THR A 28 -19.40 -13.09 -19.66
CA THR A 28 -18.72 -14.11 -18.83
C THR A 28 -18.10 -13.49 -17.59
N VAL A 29 -17.61 -12.25 -17.67
CA VAL A 29 -17.29 -11.44 -16.48
C VAL A 29 -18.57 -11.17 -15.68
N SER A 30 -19.77 -11.17 -16.28
CA SER A 30 -21.03 -11.05 -15.55
C SER A 30 -21.41 -12.28 -14.71
N ILE A 31 -20.77 -13.45 -14.93
CA ILE A 31 -21.14 -14.73 -14.27
C ILE A 31 -20.16 -15.10 -13.13
N LEU A 32 -19.01 -14.43 -13.02
CA LEU A 32 -18.01 -14.71 -11.99
C LEU A 32 -18.33 -14.03 -10.66
N ALA A 33 -18.05 -14.74 -9.55
CA ALA A 33 -18.15 -14.19 -8.20
C ALA A 33 -17.28 -12.90 -8.09
N PRO A 34 -17.70 -11.88 -7.32
CA PRO A 34 -17.00 -10.59 -7.23
C PRO A 34 -15.50 -10.69 -6.93
N THR A 35 -15.10 -11.72 -6.20
CA THR A 35 -13.71 -12.00 -5.85
C THR A 35 -12.86 -12.42 -7.06
N ALA A 36 -13.40 -13.27 -7.96
CA ALA A 36 -12.67 -13.75 -9.15
C ALA A 36 -12.43 -12.62 -10.16
N LYS A 37 -13.33 -11.63 -10.25
CA LYS A 37 -13.16 -10.43 -11.08
C LYS A 37 -11.99 -9.56 -10.59
N ILE A 38 -11.82 -9.42 -9.27
CA ILE A 38 -10.72 -8.65 -8.68
C ILE A 38 -9.36 -9.32 -8.90
N GLU A 39 -9.29 -10.65 -8.86
CA GLU A 39 -8.04 -11.36 -9.17
C GLU A 39 -7.64 -11.24 -10.63
N GLN A 40 -8.62 -11.20 -11.53
CA GLN A 40 -8.38 -10.95 -12.93
C GLN A 40 -7.72 -9.58 -13.14
N LEU A 41 -8.15 -8.54 -12.43
CA LEU A 41 -7.52 -7.22 -12.49
C LEU A 41 -6.03 -7.26 -12.08
N ASN A 42 -5.64 -8.05 -11.08
CA ASN A 42 -4.22 -8.20 -10.72
C ASN A 42 -3.39 -8.90 -11.82
N ARG A 43 -4.01 -9.65 -12.72
CA ARG A 43 -3.34 -10.37 -13.82
C ARG A 43 -3.37 -9.65 -15.17
N GLU A 44 -4.38 -8.83 -15.42
CA GLU A 44 -4.71 -8.32 -16.75
C GLU A 44 -4.80 -6.79 -16.82
N CYS A 45 -4.90 -6.08 -15.70
CA CYS A 45 -4.86 -4.61 -15.70
C CYS A 45 -3.40 -4.14 -15.63
N PHE A 46 -2.94 -3.39 -16.63
CA PHE A 46 -1.57 -2.83 -16.65
C PHE A 46 -1.53 -1.31 -16.52
N CYS A 47 -2.65 -0.69 -16.10
CA CYS A 47 -2.72 0.74 -15.86
C CYS A 47 -1.63 1.21 -14.88
N LEU A 48 -0.89 2.24 -15.29
CA LEU A 48 -0.11 3.06 -14.37
C LEU A 48 -1.06 4.04 -13.69
N SER A 49 -1.13 3.99 -12.36
CA SER A 49 -2.01 4.88 -11.58
C SER A 49 -1.21 5.96 -10.85
N LEU A 50 0.11 5.79 -10.69
CA LEU A 50 0.96 6.77 -10.03
C LEU A 50 1.35 7.91 -10.99
N ASP A 51 0.93 9.13 -10.67
CA ASP A 51 1.46 10.34 -11.29
C ASP A 51 2.74 10.79 -10.54
N ARG A 52 3.87 10.75 -11.25
CA ARG A 52 5.19 11.09 -10.71
C ARG A 52 5.32 12.57 -10.36
N ASP A 53 4.68 13.46 -11.12
CA ASP A 53 4.72 14.89 -10.84
C ASP A 53 3.81 15.24 -9.67
N ALA A 54 2.63 14.61 -9.57
CA ALA A 54 1.79 14.71 -8.38
C ALA A 54 2.51 14.17 -7.14
N LEU A 55 3.24 13.06 -7.27
CA LEU A 55 4.06 12.52 -6.17
C LEU A 55 5.16 13.49 -5.76
N ALA A 56 5.90 14.06 -6.71
CA ALA A 56 6.93 15.05 -6.43
C ALA A 56 6.34 16.31 -5.77
N ARG A 57 5.20 16.80 -6.26
CA ARG A 57 4.46 17.92 -5.65
C ARG A 57 3.96 17.58 -4.25
N ALA A 58 3.40 16.39 -4.03
CA ALA A 58 2.91 15.96 -2.72
C ALA A 58 4.07 15.85 -1.71
N LEU A 59 5.19 15.25 -2.10
CA LEU A 59 6.40 15.21 -1.27
C LEU A 59 6.99 16.60 -1.01
N GLY A 60 6.95 17.50 -2.00
CA GLY A 60 7.45 18.88 -1.87
C GLY A 60 6.56 19.77 -1.00
N ALA A 61 5.23 19.65 -1.12
CA ALA A 61 4.26 20.42 -0.35
C ALA A 61 4.31 20.10 1.14
N GLU A 62 4.67 18.85 1.51
CA GLU A 62 4.72 18.44 2.90
C GLU A 62 5.80 19.15 3.72
N LEU A 63 6.93 19.56 3.12
CA LEU A 63 8.08 20.13 3.84
C LEU A 63 8.31 21.63 3.65
N GLY A 64 7.57 22.29 2.76
CA GLY A 64 7.81 23.71 2.44
C GLY A 64 9.23 24.01 1.92
N GLN A 65 10.01 22.98 1.58
CA GLN A 65 11.39 23.03 1.11
C GLN A 65 11.55 22.06 -0.06
N PRO A 66 12.13 22.49 -1.20
CA PRO A 66 12.48 21.59 -2.29
C PRO A 66 13.62 20.67 -1.83
N GLY A 67 13.33 19.42 -1.51
CA GLY A 67 14.36 18.45 -1.13
C GLY A 67 13.88 17.03 -0.83
N LEU A 68 12.66 16.83 -0.31
CA LEU A 68 12.19 15.48 0.02
C LEU A 68 11.97 14.59 -1.19
N SER A 69 11.41 15.15 -2.27
CA SER A 69 11.25 14.39 -3.51
C SER A 69 12.60 13.93 -4.06
N GLU A 70 13.65 14.74 -3.91
CA GLU A 70 15.01 14.41 -4.33
C GLU A 70 15.61 13.35 -3.40
N LEU A 71 15.53 13.56 -2.08
CA LEU A 71 15.96 12.61 -1.05
C LEU A 71 15.34 11.22 -1.26
N VAL A 72 14.02 11.16 -1.51
CA VAL A 72 13.30 9.91 -1.77
C VAL A 72 13.80 9.26 -3.06
N ARG A 73 13.99 10.05 -4.14
CA ARG A 73 14.47 9.54 -5.43
C ARG A 73 15.88 8.98 -5.33
N GLU A 74 16.76 9.63 -4.59
CA GLU A 74 18.16 9.22 -4.44
C GLU A 74 18.32 8.03 -3.49
N ARG A 75 17.66 8.07 -2.33
CA ARG A 75 17.88 7.07 -1.27
C ARG A 75 16.94 5.87 -1.35
N CYS A 76 15.74 6.08 -1.90
CA CYS A 76 14.67 5.09 -1.91
C CYS A 76 13.97 5.01 -3.28
N PRO A 77 14.70 4.82 -4.40
CA PRO A 77 14.15 4.92 -5.76
C PRO A 77 12.99 3.95 -6.06
N PHE A 78 12.87 2.88 -5.27
CA PHE A 78 11.86 1.83 -5.42
C PHE A 78 10.89 1.74 -4.23
N VAL A 79 10.75 2.83 -3.46
CA VAL A 79 9.83 2.86 -2.31
C VAL A 79 8.36 2.94 -2.72
N PHE A 80 8.07 3.38 -3.95
CA PHE A 80 6.73 3.48 -4.50
C PHE A 80 6.59 2.63 -5.76
N ALA A 81 5.59 1.75 -5.76
CA ALA A 81 5.18 1.03 -6.96
C ALA A 81 4.28 1.93 -7.81
N ALA A 82 4.39 1.79 -9.14
CA ALA A 82 3.60 2.60 -10.07
C ALA A 82 2.17 2.06 -10.27
N GLN A 83 1.97 0.76 -10.02
CA GLN A 83 0.71 0.07 -10.17
C GLN A 83 0.01 -0.16 -8.82
N PRO A 84 -1.33 -0.20 -8.79
CA PRO A 84 -2.09 -0.57 -7.60
C PRO A 84 -2.15 -2.10 -7.45
N VAL A 85 -2.54 -2.55 -6.26
CA VAL A 85 -2.95 -3.93 -5.98
C VAL A 85 -4.45 -3.97 -5.71
N PHE A 86 -5.17 -4.85 -6.39
CA PHE A 86 -6.62 -4.99 -6.25
C PHE A 86 -6.97 -6.02 -5.18
N VAL A 87 -7.85 -5.64 -4.25
CA VAL A 87 -8.27 -6.54 -3.16
C VAL A 87 -9.77 -6.50 -2.98
N ALA A 88 -10.41 -7.67 -3.02
CA ALA A 88 -11.86 -7.76 -2.92
C ALA A 88 -12.35 -7.37 -1.52
N ALA A 89 -13.48 -6.68 -1.43
CA ALA A 89 -14.04 -6.20 -0.16
C ALA A 89 -14.19 -7.27 0.94
N PRO A 90 -14.60 -8.53 0.66
CA PRO A 90 -14.63 -9.58 1.67
C PRO A 90 -13.27 -9.84 2.34
N ARG A 91 -12.16 -9.65 1.59
CA ARG A 91 -10.78 -9.87 2.08
C ARG A 91 -10.36 -8.74 3.01
N ILE A 92 -10.65 -7.48 2.66
CA ILE A 92 -10.41 -6.33 3.54
C ILE A 92 -11.22 -6.46 4.84
N ARG A 93 -12.50 -6.81 4.75
CA ARG A 93 -13.35 -7.08 5.93
C ARG A 93 -12.77 -8.20 6.79
N ARG A 94 -12.22 -9.24 6.18
CA ARG A 94 -11.58 -10.35 6.90
C ARG A 94 -10.32 -9.90 7.63
N MET A 95 -9.47 -9.09 7.00
CA MET A 95 -8.30 -8.48 7.66
C MET A 95 -8.73 -7.67 8.89
N ALA A 96 -9.74 -6.80 8.76
CA ALA A 96 -10.27 -6.02 9.87
C ALA A 96 -10.87 -6.90 11.00
N GLN A 97 -11.52 -8.02 10.65
CA GLN A 97 -11.98 -9.00 11.64
C GLN A 97 -10.82 -9.65 12.40
N VAL A 98 -9.71 -9.96 11.72
CA VAL A 98 -8.52 -10.54 12.35
C VAL A 98 -7.88 -9.54 13.33
N VAL A 99 -7.75 -8.27 12.94
CA VAL A 99 -7.24 -7.20 13.83
C VAL A 99 -8.08 -7.12 15.11
N ARG A 100 -9.42 -7.05 14.99
CA ARG A 100 -10.31 -7.05 16.16
C ARG A 100 -10.23 -8.33 16.99
N ALA A 101 -10.08 -9.48 16.34
CA ALA A 101 -9.96 -10.77 17.03
C ALA A 101 -8.68 -10.82 17.87
N VAL A 102 -7.53 -10.40 17.31
CA VAL A 102 -6.27 -10.31 18.05
C VAL A 102 -6.39 -9.34 19.22
N GLU A 103 -6.93 -8.13 19.00
CA GLU A 103 -7.16 -7.16 20.07
C GLU A 103 -8.00 -7.75 21.22
N SER A 104 -9.06 -8.48 20.89
CA SER A 104 -9.92 -9.12 21.90
C SER A 104 -9.20 -10.20 22.71
N VAL A 105 -8.25 -10.94 22.11
CA VAL A 105 -7.43 -11.93 22.85
C VAL A 105 -6.41 -11.22 23.72
N VAL A 106 -5.75 -10.17 23.20
CA VAL A 106 -4.76 -9.40 23.96
C VAL A 106 -5.38 -8.67 25.17
N ALA A 107 -6.67 -8.34 25.10
CA ALA A 107 -7.42 -7.79 26.23
C ALA A 107 -7.70 -8.82 27.35
N LEU A 108 -7.58 -10.13 27.10
CA LEU A 108 -7.87 -11.14 28.11
C LEU A 108 -6.80 -11.16 29.22
N PRO A 109 -7.20 -11.10 30.51
CA PRO A 109 -6.26 -11.16 31.63
C PRO A 109 -5.36 -12.40 31.59
N ALA A 110 -5.93 -13.58 31.30
CA ALA A 110 -5.20 -14.85 31.23
C ALA A 110 -4.11 -14.83 30.14
N TYR A 111 -4.40 -14.25 28.96
CA TYR A 111 -3.42 -14.13 27.89
C TYR A 111 -2.28 -13.19 28.27
N ARG A 112 -2.63 -12.04 28.86
CA ARG A 112 -1.64 -11.04 29.31
C ARG A 112 -0.76 -11.62 30.40
N GLU A 113 -1.32 -12.29 31.40
CA GLU A 113 -0.57 -12.94 32.47
C GLU A 113 0.41 -13.99 31.91
N GLN A 114 -0.09 -14.91 31.08
CA GLN A 114 0.73 -15.96 30.47
C GLN A 114 1.86 -15.37 29.61
N THR A 115 1.55 -14.39 28.77
CA THR A 115 2.51 -13.77 27.87
C THR A 115 3.59 -12.98 28.63
N LEU A 116 3.16 -12.15 29.58
CA LEU A 116 4.06 -11.24 30.28
C LEU A 116 4.92 -11.96 31.32
N ALA A 117 4.51 -13.12 31.81
CA ALA A 117 5.33 -13.95 32.69
C ALA A 117 6.69 -14.30 32.06
N ALA A 118 6.73 -14.54 30.75
CA ALA A 118 7.94 -14.85 30.00
C ALA A 118 8.66 -13.61 29.41
N ALA A 119 8.10 -12.41 29.59
CA ALA A 119 8.64 -11.18 29.01
C ALA A 119 9.71 -10.53 29.90
N PRO A 120 10.62 -9.70 29.34
CA PRO A 120 11.56 -8.90 30.13
C PRO A 120 10.84 -8.01 31.16
N ALA A 121 11.52 -7.68 32.27
CA ALA A 121 10.92 -6.92 33.38
C ALA A 121 10.31 -5.58 32.93
N ILE A 122 10.96 -4.90 31.98
CA ILE A 122 10.48 -3.62 31.43
C ILE A 122 9.13 -3.75 30.69
N ALA A 123 8.86 -4.90 30.08
CA ALA A 123 7.57 -5.19 29.44
C ALA A 123 6.48 -5.55 30.47
N ARG A 124 6.85 -5.87 31.71
CA ARG A 124 5.92 -6.16 32.81
C ARG A 124 5.52 -4.91 33.60
N LEU A 125 6.12 -3.75 33.33
CA LEU A 125 5.66 -2.49 33.89
C LEU A 125 4.21 -2.27 33.45
N GLY A 126 3.27 -2.39 34.39
CA GLY A 126 1.84 -2.38 34.11
C GLY A 126 1.43 -1.09 33.39
N ASN A 127 0.70 -1.20 32.28
CA ASN A 127 0.21 -0.04 31.55
C ASN A 127 -1.28 0.20 31.82
N THR A 128 -1.62 0.88 32.91
CA THR A 128 -2.82 1.75 32.85
C THR A 128 -2.43 2.97 32.01
N GLY A 129 -2.51 2.86 30.68
CA GLY A 129 -1.81 3.79 29.81
C GLY A 129 -1.95 3.59 28.30
N PRO A 130 -0.95 4.05 27.52
CA PRO A 130 -0.89 3.94 26.07
C PRO A 130 -1.09 2.50 25.57
N ARG A 131 -1.66 2.33 24.37
CA ARG A 131 -1.94 1.04 23.72
C ARG A 131 -0.86 0.59 22.75
N GLY A 132 -0.12 1.55 22.17
CA GLY A 132 0.83 1.34 21.10
C GLY A 132 0.32 1.86 19.75
N VAL A 133 1.00 2.87 19.20
CA VAL A 133 0.72 3.39 17.86
C VAL A 133 1.30 2.51 16.76
N PHE A 134 0.68 2.57 15.59
CA PHE A 134 1.16 1.94 14.35
C PHE A 134 1.47 0.46 14.49
N PHE A 135 0.45 -0.33 14.80
CA PHE A 135 0.55 -1.77 14.56
C PHE A 135 0.41 -2.06 13.06
N GLY A 136 1.29 -2.92 12.54
CA GLY A 136 1.24 -3.38 11.15
C GLY A 136 0.97 -4.87 11.11
N TYR A 137 -0.23 -5.25 10.69
CA TYR A 137 -0.62 -6.63 10.47
C TYR A 137 -0.34 -7.01 9.02
N ASP A 138 0.60 -7.91 8.82
CA ASP A 138 1.09 -8.30 7.49
C ASP A 138 0.43 -9.61 7.06
N PHE A 139 -0.15 -9.61 5.88
CA PHE A 139 -0.89 -10.73 5.32
C PHE A 139 -0.33 -11.15 3.97
N HIS A 140 -0.20 -12.45 3.78
CA HIS A 140 -0.17 -13.03 2.45
C HIS A 140 -1.58 -13.35 1.98
N LEU A 141 -1.81 -13.19 0.68
CA LEU A 141 -3.10 -13.42 0.04
C LEU A 141 -2.90 -14.15 -1.28
N GLU A 142 -3.23 -15.43 -1.32
CA GLU A 142 -3.31 -16.18 -2.57
C GLU A 142 -4.70 -16.82 -2.66
N GLN A 143 -5.39 -16.58 -3.78
CA GLN A 143 -6.78 -17.00 -3.95
C GLN A 143 -7.61 -16.54 -2.74
N ASP A 144 -8.44 -17.43 -2.17
CA ASP A 144 -9.25 -17.15 -0.98
C ASP A 144 -8.51 -17.37 0.35
N ARG A 145 -7.23 -17.73 0.32
CA ARG A 145 -6.44 -17.98 1.52
C ARG A 145 -5.73 -16.70 1.99
N LEU A 146 -6.30 -16.08 3.02
CA LEU A 146 -5.67 -14.99 3.77
C LEU A 146 -4.85 -15.57 4.92
N GLY A 147 -3.55 -15.24 4.98
CA GLY A 147 -2.65 -15.66 6.05
C GLY A 147 -1.97 -14.49 6.74
N LEU A 148 -2.26 -14.25 8.03
CA LEU A 148 -1.51 -13.32 8.88
C LEU A 148 -0.11 -13.89 9.16
N ILE A 149 0.91 -13.29 8.57
CA ILE A 149 2.29 -13.78 8.64
C ILE A 149 3.12 -13.09 9.72
N GLU A 150 2.75 -11.87 10.11
CA GLU A 150 3.48 -11.07 11.10
C GLU A 150 2.59 -9.95 11.66
N ILE A 151 2.82 -9.60 12.93
CA ILE A 151 2.33 -8.37 13.53
C ILE A 151 3.56 -7.56 13.94
N ASN A 152 3.61 -6.30 13.55
CA ASN A 152 4.72 -5.40 13.84
C ASN A 152 4.26 -4.31 14.79
N THR A 153 4.99 -4.07 15.87
CA THR A 153 4.87 -2.85 16.68
C THR A 153 5.84 -1.82 16.16
N ASN A 154 5.38 -0.62 15.74
CA ASN A 154 6.15 0.47 15.10
C ASN A 154 6.19 0.45 13.55
N ALA A 155 5.18 -0.13 12.92
CA ALA A 155 5.15 -0.34 11.47
C ALA A 155 5.38 0.96 10.66
N GLY A 156 6.46 0.96 9.88
CA GLY A 156 6.74 2.03 8.91
C GLY A 156 5.88 1.93 7.64
N GLY A 157 5.87 3.03 6.89
CA GLY A 157 5.22 3.22 5.60
C GLY A 157 3.88 3.96 5.64
N ALA A 158 3.30 4.25 6.81
CA ALA A 158 1.97 4.87 6.90
C ALA A 158 1.92 6.25 6.21
N MET A 159 2.87 7.14 6.53
CA MET A 159 2.90 8.47 5.91
C MET A 159 3.29 8.42 4.44
N LEU A 160 4.16 7.48 4.05
CA LEU A 160 4.48 7.26 2.63
C LEU A 160 3.24 6.81 1.85
N ASN A 161 2.39 5.96 2.43
CA ASN A 161 1.13 5.55 1.81
C ASN A 161 0.11 6.68 1.74
N ALA A 162 0.05 7.57 2.74
CA ALA A 162 -0.79 8.78 2.68
C ALA A 162 -0.37 9.69 1.52
N VAL A 163 0.93 9.97 1.39
CA VAL A 163 1.48 10.74 0.26
C VAL A 163 1.22 10.03 -1.07
N LEU A 164 1.44 8.71 -1.11
CA LEU A 164 1.19 7.91 -2.31
C LEU A 164 -0.27 8.03 -2.75
N ALA A 165 -1.23 7.96 -1.82
CA ALA A 165 -2.66 8.08 -2.11
C ALA A 165 -3.02 9.42 -2.78
N ARG A 166 -2.35 10.53 -2.40
CA ARG A 166 -2.53 11.85 -3.04
C ARG A 166 -1.99 11.90 -4.47
N ALA A 167 -1.04 11.03 -4.79
CA ALA A 167 -0.40 10.96 -6.10
C ALA A 167 -1.02 9.90 -7.03
N GLN A 168 -2.04 9.17 -6.56
CA GLN A 168 -2.76 8.21 -7.38
C GLN A 168 -3.82 8.90 -8.23
N ARG A 169 -3.92 8.49 -9.49
CA ARG A 169 -4.97 8.85 -10.43
C ARG A 169 -5.67 7.58 -10.91
N ALA A 170 -6.99 7.60 -10.96
CA ALA A 170 -7.76 6.51 -11.57
C ALA A 170 -7.50 6.50 -13.08
N CYS A 171 -7.11 5.34 -13.63
CA CYS A 171 -6.89 5.21 -15.08
C CYS A 171 -8.19 5.06 -15.89
N CYS A 172 -9.30 4.71 -15.24
CA CYS A 172 -10.62 4.58 -15.85
C CYS A 172 -11.73 4.64 -14.78
N GLU A 173 -12.98 4.80 -15.23
CA GLU A 173 -14.17 4.93 -14.37
C GLU A 173 -14.32 3.79 -13.35
N ALA A 174 -14.07 2.54 -13.78
CA ALA A 174 -14.13 1.39 -12.89
C ALA A 174 -13.14 1.51 -11.71
N MET A 175 -11.99 2.15 -11.93
CA MET A 175 -10.95 2.34 -10.92
C MET A 175 -11.23 3.53 -10.01
N ASP A 176 -11.96 4.54 -10.49
CA ASP A 176 -12.30 5.73 -9.70
C ASP A 176 -13.02 5.34 -8.41
N SER A 177 -13.98 4.41 -8.51
CA SER A 177 -14.74 3.88 -7.38
C SER A 177 -13.94 3.08 -6.32
N MET A 178 -12.69 2.75 -6.62
CA MET A 178 -11.82 1.92 -5.78
C MET A 178 -10.53 2.61 -5.35
N ALA A 179 -10.18 3.72 -5.99
CA ALA A 179 -8.94 4.45 -5.72
C ALA A 179 -9.06 5.23 -4.40
N PRO A 180 -7.99 5.28 -3.58
CA PRO A 180 -7.93 6.22 -2.47
C PRO A 180 -8.07 7.66 -2.98
N THR A 181 -8.92 8.45 -2.34
CA THR A 181 -9.11 9.86 -2.68
C THR A 181 -8.22 10.77 -1.82
N GLN A 182 -8.02 12.02 -2.25
CA GLN A 182 -7.36 13.05 -1.44
C GLN A 182 -7.99 13.16 -0.04
N ALA A 183 -9.33 13.20 0.03
CA ALA A 183 -10.05 13.25 1.30
C ALA A 183 -9.79 12.02 2.19
N SER A 184 -9.56 10.84 1.59
CA SER A 184 -9.19 9.64 2.35
C SER A 184 -7.79 9.74 2.96
N ALA A 185 -6.85 10.36 2.25
CA ALA A 185 -5.49 10.62 2.75
C ALA A 185 -5.52 11.65 3.89
N ASP A 186 -6.25 12.76 3.72
CA ASP A 186 -6.39 13.80 4.74
C ASP A 186 -7.06 13.25 6.01
N ALA A 187 -8.11 12.44 5.85
CA ALA A 187 -8.76 11.77 6.97
C ALA A 187 -7.83 10.75 7.66
N PHE A 188 -6.91 10.12 6.93
CA PHE A 188 -5.94 9.22 7.53
C PHE A 188 -4.87 9.97 8.32
N GLU A 189 -4.34 11.07 7.79
CA GLU A 189 -3.41 11.96 8.52
C GLU A 189 -4.02 12.50 9.82
N GLN A 190 -5.30 12.90 9.78
CA GLN A 190 -6.00 13.31 11.00
C GLN A 190 -6.10 12.16 12.01
N ARG A 191 -6.44 10.93 11.56
CA ARG A 191 -6.46 9.74 12.43
C ARG A 191 -5.09 9.43 13.03
N ILE A 192 -4.00 9.67 12.29
CA ILE A 192 -2.64 9.53 12.81
C ILE A 192 -2.42 10.48 13.98
N VAL A 193 -2.72 11.77 13.83
CA VAL A 193 -2.53 12.76 14.92
C VAL A 193 -3.41 12.44 16.13
N ASP A 194 -4.67 12.06 15.88
CA ASP A 194 -5.62 11.71 16.94
C ASP A 194 -5.17 10.48 17.74
N MET A 195 -4.54 9.50 17.08
CA MET A 195 -3.95 8.34 17.72
C MET A 195 -2.87 8.75 18.75
N PHE A 196 -1.94 9.65 18.42
CA PHE A 196 -0.93 10.12 19.39
C PHE A 196 -1.55 10.92 20.54
N ARG A 197 -2.55 11.75 20.25
CA ARG A 197 -3.29 12.48 21.29
C ARG A 197 -4.07 11.53 22.21
N GLN A 198 -4.58 10.42 21.68
CA GLN A 198 -5.24 9.38 22.46
C GLN A 198 -4.25 8.67 23.39
N GLU A 199 -3.06 8.30 22.92
CA GLU A 199 -2.02 7.69 23.78
C GLU A 199 -1.65 8.60 24.97
N TRP A 200 -1.50 9.90 24.71
CA TRP A 200 -1.24 10.89 25.74
C TRP A 200 -2.37 10.97 26.78
N ARG A 201 -3.63 10.97 26.33
CA ARG A 201 -4.80 10.96 27.23
C ARG A 201 -4.90 9.67 28.03
N LEU A 202 -4.66 8.52 27.40
CA LEU A 202 -4.69 7.21 28.05
C LEU A 202 -3.61 7.09 29.13
N ALA A 203 -2.47 7.77 28.96
CA ALA A 203 -1.44 7.90 30.00
C ALA A 203 -1.86 8.78 31.19
N GLY A 204 -3.12 9.24 31.26
CA GLY A 204 -3.67 10.01 32.39
C GLY A 204 -3.18 11.46 32.46
N ARG A 205 -2.66 12.01 31.36
CA ARG A 205 -2.11 13.37 31.33
C ARG A 205 -3.21 14.40 31.12
N SER A 206 -3.27 15.39 32.02
CA SER A 206 -4.33 16.41 32.03
C SER A 206 -4.05 17.62 31.14
N ARG A 207 -2.78 17.98 30.93
CA ARG A 207 -2.39 19.04 30.00
C ARG A 207 -2.42 18.54 28.55
N PRO A 208 -2.58 19.42 27.55
CA PRO A 208 -2.41 19.04 26.15
C PRO A 208 -1.01 18.47 25.86
N LEU A 209 -0.96 17.55 24.89
CA LEU A 209 0.30 17.09 24.29
C LEU A 209 0.96 18.27 23.56
N ALA A 210 2.22 18.54 23.85
CA ALA A 210 2.95 19.68 23.31
C ALA A 210 4.17 19.27 22.48
N SER A 211 4.86 18.17 22.85
CA SER A 211 6.08 17.74 22.16
C SER A 211 6.16 16.23 21.88
N ILE A 212 6.66 15.88 20.70
CA ILE A 212 6.88 14.49 20.28
C ILE A 212 8.34 14.32 19.82
N ALA A 213 9.01 13.27 20.28
CA ALA A 213 10.27 12.81 19.68
C ALA A 213 10.04 11.56 18.85
N ILE A 214 10.48 11.55 17.59
CA ILE A 214 10.55 10.38 16.72
C ILE A 214 11.94 9.78 16.90
N VAL A 215 12.03 8.63 17.55
CA VAL A 215 13.32 8.08 18.01
C VAL A 215 13.67 6.80 17.27
N ASP A 216 14.79 6.81 16.55
CA ASP A 216 15.40 5.64 15.90
C ASP A 216 16.93 5.72 15.99
N THR A 217 17.65 4.63 15.78
CA THR A 217 19.12 4.63 15.74
C THR A 217 19.60 5.30 14.46
N ALA A 218 20.54 6.23 14.56
CA ALA A 218 21.09 7.02 13.47
C ALA A 218 20.01 7.42 12.44
N PRO A 219 19.00 8.23 12.83
CA PRO A 219 17.80 8.43 12.00
C PRO A 219 18.09 8.82 10.55
N PRO A 220 19.04 9.73 10.25
CA PRO A 220 19.39 10.07 8.86
C PRO A 220 19.89 8.87 8.04
N GLU A 221 20.42 7.82 8.64
CA GLU A 221 20.90 6.62 7.94
C GLU A 221 19.78 5.62 7.65
N GLN A 222 18.64 5.74 8.32
CA GLN A 222 17.51 4.83 8.14
C GLN A 222 16.92 4.92 6.72
N TYR A 223 16.57 3.76 6.16
CA TYR A 223 15.96 3.69 4.83
C TYR A 223 14.66 4.51 4.76
N LEU A 224 13.86 4.51 5.83
CA LEU A 224 12.61 5.27 5.91
C LEU A 224 12.78 6.66 6.55
N TYR A 225 13.98 7.26 6.53
CA TYR A 225 14.18 8.60 7.09
C TYR A 225 13.23 9.66 6.52
N ALA A 226 12.90 9.56 5.22
CA ALA A 226 11.90 10.42 4.58
C ALA A 226 10.54 10.37 5.29
N GLU A 227 10.17 9.22 5.85
CA GLU A 227 8.94 9.08 6.63
C GLU A 227 9.01 9.84 7.96
N PHE A 228 10.18 9.90 8.61
CA PHE A 228 10.34 10.64 9.86
C PHE A 228 10.15 12.14 9.63
N LEU A 229 10.66 12.66 8.52
CA LEU A 229 10.44 14.04 8.10
C LEU A 229 8.95 14.33 7.85
N LEU A 230 8.23 13.41 7.18
CA LEU A 230 6.78 13.53 6.98
C LEU A 230 6.01 13.57 8.31
N PHE A 231 6.35 12.69 9.26
CA PHE A 231 5.76 12.72 10.59
C PHE A 231 6.06 14.01 11.34
N GLN A 232 7.31 14.50 11.29
CA GLN A 232 7.70 15.75 11.92
C GLN A 232 6.82 16.90 11.42
N GLN A 233 6.68 17.03 10.10
CA GLN A 233 5.85 18.08 9.49
C GLN A 233 4.37 17.92 9.81
N LEU A 234 3.85 16.69 9.81
CA LEU A 234 2.49 16.40 10.24
C LEU A 234 2.24 16.87 11.68
N PHE A 235 3.16 16.59 12.60
CA PHE A 235 3.00 17.05 13.98
C PHE A 235 3.09 18.58 14.09
N GLU A 236 4.04 19.20 13.40
CA GLU A 236 4.25 20.65 13.41
C GLU A 236 3.04 21.41 12.86
N ARG A 237 2.42 20.96 11.75
CA ARG A 237 1.19 21.58 11.21
C ARG A 237 -0.01 21.46 12.15
N HIS A 238 0.02 20.50 13.08
CA HIS A 238 -1.00 20.29 14.11
C HIS A 238 -0.62 20.91 15.47
N GLY A 239 0.36 21.81 15.48
CA GLY A 239 0.77 22.61 16.66
C GLY A 239 1.58 21.83 17.69
N LEU A 240 2.16 20.68 17.30
CA LEU A 240 2.99 19.85 18.16
C LEU A 240 4.47 20.08 17.80
N ARG A 241 5.31 20.37 18.78
CA ARG A 241 6.75 20.46 18.56
C ARG A 241 7.31 19.06 18.31
N ALA A 242 7.88 18.82 17.14
CA ALA A 242 8.42 17.50 16.78
C ALA A 242 9.93 17.54 16.54
N VAL A 243 10.63 16.54 17.10
CA VAL A 243 12.06 16.34 16.87
C VAL A 243 12.32 14.91 16.39
N ILE A 244 13.30 14.73 15.53
CA ILE A 244 13.83 13.40 15.17
C ILE A 244 15.14 13.24 15.93
N ALA A 245 15.29 12.17 16.70
CA ALA A 245 16.40 12.00 17.62
C ALA A 245 16.99 10.58 17.55
N ASP A 246 18.30 10.49 17.70
CA ASP A 246 18.98 9.25 18.06
C ASP A 246 18.77 9.00 19.57
N PRO A 247 18.60 7.76 20.05
CA PRO A 247 18.45 7.50 21.48
C PRO A 247 19.61 8.06 22.32
N SER A 248 20.84 8.06 21.79
CA SER A 248 22.03 8.61 22.47
C SER A 248 22.03 10.13 22.61
N SER A 249 21.19 10.86 21.87
CA SER A 249 21.04 12.31 22.01
C SER A 249 19.97 12.72 23.02
N LEU A 250 19.36 11.74 23.71
CA LEU A 250 18.36 11.97 24.74
C LEU A 250 18.98 12.04 26.13
N GLU A 251 18.46 12.95 26.96
CA GLU A 251 18.89 13.12 28.35
C GLU A 251 17.70 12.94 29.30
N TRP A 252 17.88 12.09 30.31
CA TRP A 252 16.94 12.02 31.44
C TRP A 252 17.43 12.93 32.55
N ARG A 253 16.70 14.03 32.81
CA ARG A 253 17.06 15.00 33.86
C ARG A 253 15.82 15.70 34.42
N ASN A 254 15.86 15.99 35.72
CA ASN A 254 14.80 16.71 36.43
C ASN A 254 13.39 16.11 36.24
N GLY A 255 13.29 14.78 36.15
CA GLY A 255 12.01 14.08 36.01
C GLY A 255 11.37 14.16 34.62
N ALA A 256 12.10 14.64 33.60
CA ALA A 256 11.65 14.68 32.22
C ALA A 256 12.73 14.17 31.25
N LEU A 257 12.29 13.67 30.09
CA LEU A 257 13.17 13.33 28.98
C LEU A 257 13.41 14.58 28.12
N TRP A 258 14.65 14.81 27.70
CA TRP A 258 15.05 16.00 26.95
C TRP A 258 15.78 15.63 25.66
N HIS A 259 15.62 16.47 24.65
CA HIS A 259 16.47 16.52 23.46
C HIS A 259 16.96 17.95 23.27
N GLY A 260 18.21 18.23 23.60
CA GLY A 260 18.70 19.60 23.76
C GLY A 260 17.86 20.39 24.78
N ASP A 261 17.25 21.48 24.33
CA ASP A 261 16.38 22.34 25.16
C ASP A 261 14.90 21.94 25.13
N VAL A 262 14.56 20.83 24.48
CA VAL A 262 13.16 20.39 24.32
C VAL A 262 12.83 19.32 25.34
N ALA A 263 11.93 19.63 26.28
CA ALA A 263 11.29 18.60 27.11
C ALA A 263 10.32 17.79 26.24
N ILE A 264 10.44 16.47 26.27
CA ILE A 264 9.68 15.53 25.44
C ILE A 264 8.52 14.95 26.24
N ASP A 265 7.31 15.13 25.74
CA ASP A 265 6.11 14.56 26.36
C ASP A 265 5.91 13.11 25.95
N LEU A 266 6.05 12.85 24.65
CA LEU A 266 5.79 11.56 24.03
C LEU A 266 6.92 11.18 23.09
N VAL A 267 7.33 9.91 23.15
CA VAL A 267 8.28 9.31 22.22
C VAL A 267 7.51 8.39 21.27
N TYR A 268 7.52 8.71 19.98
CA TYR A 268 7.20 7.77 18.93
C TYR A 268 8.40 6.86 18.69
N ASN A 269 8.33 5.66 19.27
CA ASN A 269 9.40 4.69 19.28
C ASN A 269 9.52 3.98 17.92
N ARG A 270 10.54 4.32 17.14
CA ARG A 270 10.90 3.64 15.89
C ARG A 270 12.05 2.64 16.06
N LEU A 271 12.63 2.56 17.26
CA LEU A 271 13.72 1.64 17.57
C LEU A 271 13.30 0.18 17.37
N THR A 272 14.25 -0.64 16.92
CA THR A 272 14.15 -2.10 16.95
C THR A 272 14.70 -2.69 18.24
N ASP A 273 15.27 -1.86 19.12
CA ASP A 273 15.54 -2.16 20.52
C ASP A 273 14.23 -2.11 21.33
N PHE A 274 13.33 -3.06 21.07
CA PHE A 274 11.95 -3.03 21.58
C PHE A 274 11.84 -3.03 23.11
N TYR A 275 12.87 -3.53 23.80
CA TYR A 275 12.93 -3.62 25.26
C TYR A 275 13.90 -2.60 25.90
N LEU A 276 14.44 -1.66 25.12
CA LEU A 276 15.36 -0.61 25.59
C LEU A 276 16.55 -1.21 26.36
N GLU A 277 17.20 -2.20 25.76
CA GLU A 277 18.32 -2.95 26.33
C GLU A 277 19.66 -2.39 25.89
N GLN A 278 19.72 -1.66 24.78
CA GLN A 278 20.96 -1.06 24.31
C GLN A 278 21.41 0.09 25.22
N PRO A 279 22.73 0.26 25.46
CA PRO A 279 23.24 1.35 26.29
C PRO A 279 22.81 2.75 25.82
N GLU A 280 22.70 2.96 24.52
CA GLU A 280 22.25 4.19 23.89
C GLU A 280 20.80 4.54 24.30
N SER A 281 19.98 3.53 24.58
CA SER A 281 18.59 3.69 25.03
C SER A 281 18.46 4.00 26.53
N ALA A 282 19.55 4.12 27.29
CA ALA A 282 19.51 4.22 28.76
C ALA A 282 18.68 5.41 29.26
N ALA A 283 18.84 6.61 28.69
CA ALA A 283 18.05 7.78 29.09
C ALA A 283 16.55 7.59 28.84
N LEU A 284 16.20 7.03 27.67
CA LEU A 284 14.81 6.71 27.32
C LEU A 284 14.23 5.64 28.25
N ARG A 285 15.03 4.62 28.57
CA ARG A 285 14.67 3.56 29.51
C ARG A 285 14.33 4.13 30.88
N GLU A 286 15.20 4.95 31.45
CA GLU A 286 14.98 5.59 32.75
C GLU A 286 13.73 6.46 32.74
N ALA A 287 13.54 7.28 31.71
CA ALA A 287 12.35 8.10 31.56
C ALA A 287 11.06 7.25 31.48
N TYR A 288 11.09 6.10 30.79
CA TYR A 288 9.95 5.18 30.72
C TYR A 288 9.67 4.51 32.07
N VAL A 289 10.70 3.99 32.74
CA VAL A 289 10.60 3.34 34.06
C VAL A 289 10.02 4.28 35.10
N HIS A 290 10.45 5.54 35.08
CA HIS A 290 10.00 6.58 36.00
C HIS A 290 8.73 7.32 35.54
N GLN A 291 8.08 6.87 34.46
CA GLN A 291 6.89 7.50 33.89
C GLN A 291 7.09 9.00 33.59
N GLY A 292 8.30 9.42 33.26
CA GLY A 292 8.64 10.79 32.88
C GLY A 292 8.37 11.12 31.41
N VAL A 293 8.09 10.11 30.59
CA VAL A 293 7.70 10.26 29.18
C VAL A 293 6.62 9.23 28.83
N VAL A 294 5.76 9.56 27.86
CA VAL A 294 4.85 8.59 27.25
C VAL A 294 5.58 7.89 26.11
N LEU A 295 5.84 6.60 26.23
CA LEU A 295 6.49 5.81 25.18
C LEU A 295 5.45 5.05 24.35
N THR A 296 5.47 5.20 23.02
CA THR A 296 4.55 4.46 22.15
C THR A 296 5.16 4.13 20.78
N PRO A 297 5.08 2.87 20.30
CA PRO A 297 4.70 1.69 21.08
C PRO A 297 5.70 1.40 22.20
N HIS A 298 5.19 0.86 23.31
CA HIS A 298 5.96 0.54 24.50
C HIS A 298 6.39 -0.95 24.52
N PRO A 299 7.40 -1.33 25.33
CA PRO A 299 7.93 -2.70 25.38
C PRO A 299 6.88 -3.80 25.60
N GLN A 300 5.87 -3.51 26.42
CA GLN A 300 4.76 -4.45 26.65
C GLN A 300 3.93 -4.73 25.38
N ALA A 301 3.71 -3.73 24.53
CA ALA A 301 3.02 -3.93 23.26
C ALA A 301 3.80 -4.91 22.37
N HIS A 302 5.13 -4.79 22.33
CA HIS A 302 5.95 -5.73 21.57
C HIS A 302 5.78 -7.18 22.07
N ALA A 303 5.85 -7.40 23.39
CA ALA A 303 5.67 -8.72 23.99
C ALA A 303 4.28 -9.34 23.73
N LEU A 304 3.23 -8.50 23.75
CA LEU A 304 1.84 -8.94 23.58
C LEU A 304 1.43 -9.18 22.13
N TYR A 305 2.02 -8.46 21.17
CA TYR A 305 1.58 -8.47 19.78
C TYR A 305 2.64 -8.99 18.80
N ALA A 306 3.87 -8.47 18.85
CA ALA A 306 4.86 -8.67 17.80
C ALA A 306 5.86 -9.82 18.05
N ASP A 307 6.00 -10.26 19.30
CA ASP A 307 6.72 -11.49 19.62
C ASP A 307 6.11 -12.66 18.84
N LYS A 308 6.91 -13.31 17.98
CA LYS A 308 6.35 -14.29 17.03
C LYS A 308 5.81 -15.55 17.70
N ARG A 309 6.10 -15.79 18.99
CA ARG A 309 5.45 -16.85 19.77
C ARG A 309 3.94 -16.64 19.89
N GLN A 310 3.45 -15.40 19.76
CA GLN A 310 2.02 -15.13 19.79
C GLN A 310 1.27 -15.67 18.59
N LEU A 311 1.91 -15.77 17.43
CA LEU A 311 1.33 -16.46 16.27
C LEU A 311 1.12 -17.96 16.56
N ALA A 312 1.94 -18.57 17.41
CA ALA A 312 1.73 -19.95 17.86
C ALA A 312 0.53 -20.07 18.80
N VAL A 313 0.26 -19.05 19.62
CA VAL A 313 -0.97 -19.00 20.43
C VAL A 313 -2.20 -18.80 19.54
N PHE A 314 -2.17 -17.83 18.62
CA PHE A 314 -3.31 -17.50 17.76
C PHE A 314 -3.66 -18.60 16.73
N SER A 315 -2.77 -19.56 16.49
CA SER A 315 -3.01 -20.70 15.60
C SER A 315 -3.27 -22.04 16.31
N ASP A 316 -3.37 -22.05 17.65
CA ASP A 316 -3.59 -23.25 18.45
C ASP A 316 -4.98 -23.22 19.11
N ALA A 317 -5.86 -24.12 18.66
CA ALA A 317 -7.25 -24.19 19.12
C ALA A 317 -7.36 -24.50 20.62
N ALA A 318 -6.51 -25.39 21.14
CA ALA A 318 -6.54 -25.81 22.53
C ALA A 318 -6.04 -24.69 23.45
N ARG A 319 -4.98 -23.99 23.06
CA ARG A 319 -4.49 -22.81 23.80
C ARG A 319 -5.52 -21.70 23.84
N LEU A 320 -6.12 -21.35 22.70
CA LEU A 320 -7.17 -20.33 22.65
C LEU A 320 -8.39 -20.73 23.51
N GLN A 321 -8.78 -22.00 23.52
CA GLN A 321 -9.85 -22.48 24.38
C GLN A 321 -9.49 -22.37 25.87
N ALA A 322 -8.28 -22.77 26.25
CA ALA A 322 -7.81 -22.69 27.64
C ALA A 322 -7.72 -21.24 28.14
N LEU A 323 -7.40 -20.30 27.25
CA LEU A 323 -7.41 -18.86 27.52
C LEU A 323 -8.82 -18.25 27.65
N GLY A 324 -9.88 -19.02 27.41
CA GLY A 324 -11.26 -18.55 27.45
C GLY A 324 -11.68 -17.72 26.23
N VAL A 325 -10.95 -17.82 25.12
CA VAL A 325 -11.27 -17.06 23.89
C VAL A 325 -12.62 -17.55 23.33
N PRO A 326 -13.59 -16.66 23.05
CA PRO A 326 -14.89 -17.04 22.48
C PRO A 326 -14.76 -17.79 21.16
N GLU A 327 -15.64 -18.78 20.93
CA GLU A 327 -15.59 -19.64 19.75
C GLU A 327 -15.57 -18.87 18.42
N ALA A 328 -16.39 -17.81 18.31
CA ALA A 328 -16.41 -16.96 17.13
C ALA A 328 -15.05 -16.33 16.82
N THR A 329 -14.35 -15.82 17.86
CA THR A 329 -13.00 -15.27 17.76
C THR A 329 -11.99 -16.36 17.41
N ARG A 330 -12.06 -17.53 18.04
CA ARG A 330 -11.18 -18.67 17.71
C ARG A 330 -11.28 -19.04 16.23
N ARG A 331 -12.49 -19.14 15.69
CA ARG A 331 -12.72 -19.45 14.27
C ARG A 331 -12.15 -18.39 13.32
N VAL A 332 -12.17 -17.11 13.71
CA VAL A 332 -11.52 -16.05 12.92
C VAL A 332 -10.01 -16.27 12.88
N LEU A 333 -9.38 -16.47 14.05
CA LEU A 333 -7.93 -16.62 14.18
C LEU A 333 -7.43 -17.91 13.52
N LEU A 334 -8.03 -19.07 13.80
CA LEU A 334 -7.58 -20.37 13.28
C LEU A 334 -7.66 -20.49 11.76
N HIS A 335 -8.53 -19.72 11.12
CA HIS A 335 -8.62 -19.67 9.65
C HIS A 335 -7.62 -18.68 9.04
N ALA A 336 -7.21 -17.64 9.78
CA ALA A 336 -6.39 -16.57 9.25
C ALA A 336 -4.92 -16.64 9.67
N VAL A 337 -4.59 -17.24 10.81
CA VAL A 337 -3.22 -17.39 11.29
C VAL A 337 -2.70 -18.77 10.88
N PRO A 338 -1.67 -18.84 10.02
CA PRO A 338 -1.09 -20.13 9.63
C PRO A 338 -0.55 -20.85 10.85
N HIS A 339 -0.66 -22.19 10.85
CA HIS A 339 -0.14 -23.00 11.94
C HIS A 339 1.31 -22.61 12.25
N THR A 340 1.54 -22.21 13.49
CA THR A 340 2.84 -21.74 13.98
C THR A 340 3.17 -22.49 15.24
N GLU A 341 4.40 -22.98 15.35
CA GLU A 341 4.91 -23.64 16.55
C GLU A 341 6.27 -23.06 16.95
N VAL A 342 6.56 -23.05 18.24
CA VAL A 342 7.88 -22.68 18.76
C VAL A 342 8.83 -23.84 18.46
N VAL A 343 10.00 -23.55 17.89
CA VAL A 343 11.00 -24.56 17.58
C VAL A 343 11.63 -25.04 18.88
N ASN A 344 11.55 -26.36 19.13
CA ASN A 344 12.25 -27.00 20.23
C ASN A 344 13.22 -28.04 19.68
N ALA A 345 14.37 -28.21 20.34
CA ALA A 345 15.37 -29.21 19.94
C ALA A 345 14.81 -30.64 19.86
N ALA A 346 13.89 -30.99 20.75
CA ALA A 346 13.23 -32.29 20.79
C ALA A 346 12.38 -32.59 19.53
N ASP A 347 11.84 -31.54 18.89
CA ASP A 347 11.03 -31.64 17.67
C ASP A 347 11.88 -31.56 16.38
N GLY A 348 13.20 -31.48 16.51
CA GLY A 348 14.10 -31.12 15.42
C GLY A 348 14.00 -32.05 14.20
N GLU A 349 13.96 -33.37 14.39
CA GLU A 349 13.84 -34.31 13.27
C GLU A 349 12.50 -34.18 12.54
N ARG A 350 11.40 -34.00 13.28
CA ARG A 350 10.05 -33.79 12.74
C ARG A 350 9.98 -32.50 11.92
N LEU A 351 10.47 -31.40 12.49
CA LEU A 351 10.51 -30.09 11.83
C LEU A 351 11.41 -30.11 10.60
N TRP A 352 12.57 -30.77 10.67
CA TRP A 352 13.46 -30.91 9.52
C TRP A 352 12.80 -31.70 8.40
N ALA A 353 12.09 -32.79 8.70
CA ALA A 353 11.35 -33.55 7.69
C ALA A 353 10.25 -32.71 7.02
N ALA A 354 9.51 -31.92 7.80
CA ALA A 354 8.42 -31.06 7.31
C ALA A 354 8.89 -29.72 6.69
N ARG A 355 10.17 -29.37 6.80
CA ARG A 355 10.71 -28.02 6.52
C ARG A 355 10.29 -27.38 5.21
N ARG A 356 10.07 -28.17 4.15
CA ARG A 356 9.70 -27.62 2.82
C ARG A 356 8.40 -26.83 2.84
N GLY A 357 7.49 -27.14 3.75
CA GLY A 357 6.23 -26.41 3.97
C GLY A 357 6.31 -25.34 5.06
N LEU A 358 7.49 -25.08 5.64
CA LEU A 358 7.67 -24.23 6.81
C LEU A 358 8.57 -23.03 6.50
N PHE A 359 8.29 -21.95 7.22
CA PHE A 359 9.09 -20.74 7.26
C PHE A 359 9.58 -20.52 8.70
N PHE A 360 10.89 -20.38 8.88
CA PHE A 360 11.52 -20.24 10.19
C PHE A 360 11.85 -18.77 10.46
N LYS A 361 11.41 -18.25 11.61
CA LYS A 361 11.55 -16.84 11.97
C LYS A 361 12.10 -16.70 13.40
N PRO A 362 13.09 -15.82 13.64
CA PRO A 362 13.54 -15.53 15.01
C PRO A 362 12.43 -14.86 15.80
N VAL A 363 12.25 -15.22 17.07
CA VAL A 363 11.13 -14.78 17.92
C VAL A 363 10.98 -13.25 17.99
N ALA A 364 12.09 -12.52 18.20
CA ALA A 364 12.13 -11.05 18.29
C ALA A 364 12.78 -10.37 17.06
N GLY A 365 12.89 -11.07 15.93
CA GLY A 365 13.54 -10.54 14.73
C GLY A 365 12.72 -9.45 14.02
N PHE A 366 13.41 -8.49 13.40
CA PHE A 366 12.82 -7.43 12.56
C PHE A 366 13.43 -7.43 11.15
N GLY A 367 12.74 -6.81 10.18
CA GLY A 367 13.26 -6.58 8.83
C GLY A 367 13.64 -7.85 8.06
N SER A 368 12.96 -8.98 8.32
CA SER A 368 13.28 -10.30 7.75
C SER A 368 14.71 -10.80 7.99
N ARG A 369 15.45 -10.23 8.96
CA ARG A 369 16.80 -10.69 9.29
C ARG A 369 16.73 -12.10 9.87
N ALA A 370 17.60 -12.98 9.38
CA ALA A 370 17.68 -14.39 9.76
C ALA A 370 16.35 -15.16 9.65
N ALA A 371 15.52 -14.81 8.68
CA ALA A 371 14.26 -15.51 8.39
C ALA A 371 14.46 -16.44 7.18
N TYR A 372 14.07 -17.70 7.29
CA TYR A 372 14.44 -18.74 6.32
C TYR A 372 13.25 -19.51 5.79
N ARG A 373 13.18 -19.65 4.46
CA ARG A 373 12.33 -20.67 3.85
C ARG A 373 12.93 -22.05 4.07
N GLY A 374 12.16 -22.98 4.61
CA GLY A 374 12.66 -24.29 4.98
C GLY A 374 13.12 -25.16 3.81
N ASP A 375 12.60 -24.95 2.60
CA ASP A 375 13.08 -25.61 1.38
C ASP A 375 14.48 -25.17 0.93
N LYS A 376 14.96 -24.02 1.43
CA LYS A 376 16.31 -23.49 1.15
C LYS A 376 17.29 -23.61 2.34
N LEU A 377 16.93 -24.35 3.38
CA LEU A 377 17.77 -24.51 4.56
C LEU A 377 18.98 -25.42 4.33
N THR A 378 20.14 -24.99 4.82
CA THR A 378 21.32 -25.84 4.97
C THR A 378 21.33 -26.49 6.35
N ARG A 379 22.10 -27.58 6.50
CA ARG A 379 22.27 -28.24 7.80
C ARG A 379 22.93 -27.35 8.85
N ARG A 380 23.81 -26.44 8.43
CA ARG A 380 24.44 -25.46 9.35
C ARG A 380 23.40 -24.50 9.92
N VAL A 381 22.64 -23.83 9.05
CA VAL A 381 21.60 -22.88 9.48
C VAL A 381 20.55 -23.60 10.32
N TRP A 382 20.28 -24.88 10.04
CA TRP A 382 19.40 -25.68 10.89
C TRP A 382 19.88 -25.82 12.33
N GLN A 383 21.17 -26.05 12.55
CA GLN A 383 21.73 -26.10 13.91
C GLN A 383 21.64 -24.73 14.60
N GLU A 384 21.84 -23.64 13.85
CA GLU A 384 21.66 -22.28 14.36
C GLU A 384 20.18 -22.02 14.77
N ILE A 385 19.22 -22.52 13.98
CA ILE A 385 17.79 -22.45 14.30
C ILE A 385 17.44 -23.27 15.55
N LEU A 386 17.97 -24.49 15.69
CA LEU A 386 17.71 -25.34 16.85
C LEU A 386 18.33 -24.82 18.15
N ALA A 387 19.45 -24.09 18.05
CA ALA A 387 20.14 -23.49 19.18
C ALA A 387 19.60 -22.11 19.57
N GLY A 388 18.75 -21.49 18.74
CA GLY A 388 18.21 -20.16 18.95
C GLY A 388 16.69 -20.13 19.15
N ASP A 389 16.17 -18.95 19.49
CA ASP A 389 14.74 -18.73 19.67
C ASP A 389 14.05 -18.50 18.32
N TYR A 390 13.46 -19.56 17.78
CA TYR A 390 12.73 -19.54 16.51
C TYR A 390 11.29 -20.04 16.65
N VAL A 391 10.45 -19.57 15.73
CA VAL A 391 9.17 -20.21 15.41
C VAL A 391 9.23 -20.82 14.00
N ALA A 392 8.50 -21.92 13.81
CA ALA A 392 8.22 -22.50 12.51
C ALA A 392 6.76 -22.23 12.16
N GLN A 393 6.53 -21.55 11.04
CA GLN A 393 5.19 -21.21 10.56
C GLN A 393 4.92 -21.89 9.22
N ALA A 394 3.72 -22.45 9.04
CA ALA A 394 3.26 -22.99 7.76
C ALA A 394 3.28 -21.91 6.67
N ILE A 395 3.81 -22.24 5.49
CA ILE A 395 3.88 -21.31 4.38
C ILE A 395 2.47 -20.98 3.86
N VAL A 396 2.21 -19.68 3.69
CA VAL A 396 1.14 -19.15 2.86
C VAL A 396 1.79 -18.44 1.68
N PRO A 397 1.42 -18.76 0.44
CA PRO A 397 1.97 -18.07 -0.73
C PRO A 397 1.56 -16.58 -0.73
N PRO A 398 2.46 -15.67 -1.11
CA PRO A 398 2.11 -14.26 -1.30
C PRO A 398 1.17 -14.09 -2.50
N GLY A 399 0.52 -12.93 -2.58
CA GLY A 399 -0.24 -12.58 -3.77
C GLY A 399 0.68 -12.23 -4.92
N GLU A 400 0.14 -12.27 -6.14
CA GLU A 400 0.87 -11.92 -7.35
C GLU A 400 0.17 -10.78 -8.11
N ARG A 401 0.98 -9.82 -8.55
CA ARG A 401 0.57 -8.67 -9.36
C ARG A 401 1.41 -8.64 -10.62
N ARG A 402 0.78 -8.81 -11.79
CA ARG A 402 1.47 -8.61 -13.07
C ARG A 402 1.58 -7.11 -13.35
N ILE A 403 2.78 -6.67 -13.71
CA ILE A 403 3.07 -5.27 -13.99
C ILE A 403 3.19 -4.96 -15.49
N ASP A 404 3.31 -6.01 -16.32
CA ASP A 404 3.30 -5.96 -17.79
C ASP A 404 2.79 -7.29 -18.39
N GLU A 405 2.74 -7.36 -19.73
CA GLU A 405 2.25 -8.53 -20.48
C GLU A 405 3.17 -9.75 -20.41
N ASP A 406 4.41 -9.60 -19.95
CA ASP A 406 5.30 -10.72 -19.72
C ASP A 406 5.01 -11.33 -18.34
N ALA A 407 4.49 -12.56 -18.34
CA ALA A 407 4.19 -13.28 -17.11
C ALA A 407 5.44 -13.53 -16.24
N ALA A 408 6.65 -13.47 -16.81
CA ALA A 408 7.91 -13.59 -16.07
C ALA A 408 8.17 -12.39 -15.13
N HIS A 409 7.48 -11.26 -15.32
CA HIS A 409 7.61 -10.07 -14.48
C HIS A 409 6.54 -9.96 -13.37
N ALA A 410 5.83 -11.05 -13.04
CA ALA A 410 4.91 -11.04 -11.91
C ALA A 410 5.62 -10.66 -10.59
N MET A 411 5.12 -9.61 -9.94
CA MET A 411 5.59 -9.14 -8.65
C MET A 411 4.82 -9.83 -7.54
N LYS A 412 5.52 -10.26 -6.49
CA LYS A 412 4.85 -10.72 -5.28
C LYS A 412 4.35 -9.52 -4.50
N PHE A 413 3.26 -9.69 -3.78
CA PHE A 413 2.84 -8.71 -2.79
C PHE A 413 2.36 -9.36 -1.50
N ASP A 414 2.55 -8.61 -0.43
CA ASP A 414 1.84 -8.79 0.83
C ASP A 414 0.95 -7.57 1.10
N LEU A 415 0.00 -7.69 2.01
CA LEU A 415 -0.88 -6.61 2.45
C LEU A 415 -0.56 -6.26 3.90
N ARG A 416 -0.35 -4.97 4.18
CA ARG A 416 -0.21 -4.44 5.54
C ARG A 416 -1.46 -3.67 5.93
N ALA A 417 -2.11 -4.08 7.01
CA ALA A 417 -3.12 -3.27 7.69
C ALA A 417 -2.45 -2.47 8.83
N TYR A 418 -2.49 -1.14 8.72
CA TYR A 418 -2.12 -0.23 9.80
C TYR A 418 -3.29 -0.14 10.77
N ALA A 419 -3.05 -0.43 12.05
CA ALA A 419 -4.10 -0.55 13.05
C ALA A 419 -3.76 0.16 14.36
N TYR A 420 -4.82 0.56 15.07
CA TYR A 420 -4.79 1.14 16.40
C TYR A 420 -6.10 0.82 17.12
N ASP A 421 -6.03 0.37 18.38
CA ASP A 421 -7.21 0.04 19.21
C ASP A 421 -8.19 -0.95 18.54
N GLY A 422 -7.64 -2.00 17.91
CA GLY A 422 -8.45 -2.98 17.17
C GLY A 422 -9.10 -2.45 15.87
N ASP A 423 -8.92 -1.18 15.51
CA ASP A 423 -9.39 -0.61 14.26
C ASP A 423 -8.30 -0.63 13.17
N ALA A 424 -8.67 -1.10 11.98
CA ALA A 424 -7.80 -1.07 10.81
C ALA A 424 -8.00 0.26 10.08
N GLN A 425 -7.02 1.16 10.21
CA GLN A 425 -7.11 2.55 9.78
C GLN A 425 -6.70 2.77 8.32
N TRP A 426 -5.82 1.91 7.80
CA TRP A 426 -5.33 1.92 6.42
C TRP A 426 -4.86 0.53 5.97
N VAL A 427 -4.98 0.22 4.68
CA VAL A 427 -4.39 -0.99 4.08
C VAL A 427 -3.52 -0.59 2.90
N ALA A 428 -2.29 -1.09 2.87
CA ALA A 428 -1.34 -0.90 1.78
C ALA A 428 -0.81 -2.26 1.30
N ALA A 429 -0.40 -2.33 0.04
CA ALA A 429 0.34 -3.46 -0.48
C ALA A 429 1.84 -3.14 -0.48
N ARG A 430 2.67 -4.16 -0.34
CA ARG A 430 4.12 -4.06 -0.54
C ARG A 430 4.51 -5.02 -1.65
N MET A 431 4.90 -4.48 -2.80
CA MET A 431 5.33 -5.24 -3.97
C MET A 431 6.84 -5.51 -3.92
N TYR A 432 7.24 -6.73 -4.23
CA TYR A 432 8.64 -7.16 -4.17
C TYR A 432 8.92 -8.37 -5.07
N GLN A 433 10.20 -8.58 -5.38
CA GLN A 433 10.71 -9.86 -5.87
C GLN A 433 11.57 -10.55 -4.82
N GLY A 434 11.77 -11.87 -4.96
CA GLY A 434 12.58 -12.66 -4.05
C GLY A 434 11.78 -13.39 -2.98
N GLN A 435 12.39 -13.63 -1.81
CA GLN A 435 11.78 -14.39 -0.71
C GLN A 435 10.99 -13.51 0.26
N THR A 436 11.46 -12.29 0.49
CA THR A 436 10.93 -11.36 1.49
C THR A 436 10.86 -9.96 0.90
N THR A 437 9.96 -9.16 1.44
CA THR A 437 9.72 -7.76 1.07
C THR A 437 10.99 -6.93 1.29
N ASN A 438 11.46 -6.24 0.24
CA ASN A 438 12.80 -5.62 0.26
C ASN A 438 12.91 -4.20 -0.31
N PHE A 439 11.86 -3.57 -0.85
CA PHE A 439 11.86 -2.19 -1.39
C PHE A 439 13.08 -1.82 -2.27
N ARG A 440 13.72 -2.81 -2.89
CA ARG A 440 15.01 -2.67 -3.60
C ARG A 440 14.94 -3.09 -5.06
N THR A 441 13.76 -3.48 -5.53
CA THR A 441 13.56 -4.07 -6.85
C THR A 441 12.72 -3.13 -7.72
N PRO A 442 13.11 -2.89 -8.99
CA PRO A 442 12.26 -2.18 -9.95
C PRO A 442 10.85 -2.78 -10.01
N GLY A 443 9.83 -1.91 -10.08
CA GLY A 443 8.42 -2.31 -10.00
C GLY A 443 7.92 -2.68 -8.60
N GLY A 444 8.82 -2.80 -7.61
CA GLY A 444 8.48 -2.97 -6.21
C GLY A 444 8.14 -1.65 -5.52
N GLY A 445 7.79 -1.73 -4.24
CA GLY A 445 7.43 -0.54 -3.46
C GLY A 445 6.15 -0.70 -2.65
N PHE A 446 5.80 0.34 -1.92
CA PHE A 446 4.44 0.52 -1.44
C PHE A 446 3.52 0.74 -2.64
N ALA A 447 2.42 0.00 -2.68
CA ALA A 447 1.39 0.10 -3.69
C ALA A 447 0.06 0.41 -3.00
N PRO A 448 -0.77 1.31 -3.56
CA PRO A 448 -2.11 1.54 -3.04
C PRO A 448 -2.95 0.28 -3.21
N VAL A 449 -3.85 0.05 -2.27
CA VAL A 449 -4.83 -1.04 -2.35
C VAL A 449 -6.14 -0.50 -2.88
N TYR A 450 -6.57 -1.01 -4.02
CA TYR A 450 -7.84 -0.65 -4.65
C TYR A 450 -8.91 -1.65 -4.23
N SER A 451 -9.96 -1.13 -3.59
CA SER A 451 -11.08 -1.93 -3.10
C SER A 451 -12.35 -1.09 -3.04
N THR A 452 -13.52 -1.72 -3.04
CA THR A 452 -14.82 -1.04 -2.88
C THR A 452 -15.16 -0.70 -1.42
N VAL A 453 -14.25 -0.99 -0.48
CA VAL A 453 -14.38 -0.70 0.95
C VAL A 453 -13.10 -0.06 1.49
N ASP A 454 -13.24 0.74 2.56
CA ASP A 454 -12.12 1.23 3.36
C ASP A 454 -11.45 0.11 4.18
N ALA A 455 -10.35 0.44 4.84
CA ALA A 455 -9.58 -0.48 5.67
C ALA A 455 -10.38 -1.15 6.79
N SER A 456 -11.40 -0.48 7.33
CA SER A 456 -12.30 -1.02 8.36
C SER A 456 -13.34 -1.99 7.78
N GLY A 457 -13.51 -1.98 6.45
CA GLY A 457 -14.45 -2.80 5.69
C GLY A 457 -15.78 -2.10 5.35
N ARG A 458 -15.87 -0.78 5.57
CA ARG A 458 -17.04 0.05 5.22
C ARG A 458 -16.97 0.44 3.74
N THR A 459 -18.10 0.40 3.04
CA THR A 459 -18.16 0.78 1.61
C THR A 459 -17.69 2.21 1.39
N LEU A 460 -16.82 2.41 0.40
CA LEU A 460 -16.41 3.75 -0.03
C LEU A 460 -17.62 4.47 -0.64
N ARG A 461 -17.95 5.65 -0.13
CA ARG A 461 -19.00 6.50 -0.70
C ARG A 461 -18.38 7.44 -1.73
N HIS A 462 -18.64 7.22 -3.01
CA HIS A 462 -18.40 8.24 -4.04
C HIS A 462 -19.62 9.16 -4.12
N PRO A 463 -19.46 10.49 -4.09
CA PRO A 463 -20.53 11.39 -4.52
C PRO A 463 -20.71 11.18 -6.02
N ALA A 464 -21.86 10.67 -6.43
CA ALA A 464 -22.19 10.45 -7.83
C ALA A 464 -22.18 11.81 -8.58
N GLY A 465 -21.18 12.00 -9.43
CA GLY A 465 -21.23 12.95 -10.54
C GLY A 465 -20.85 12.17 -11.79
N ASP A 466 -21.63 12.30 -12.86
CA ASP A 466 -21.29 11.70 -14.14
C ASP A 466 -20.01 12.35 -14.68
N HIS A 467 -19.20 11.62 -15.44
CA HIS A 467 -17.97 12.13 -16.05
C HIS A 467 -17.87 11.67 -17.51
N ALA A 468 -17.17 12.43 -18.35
CA ALA A 468 -16.92 12.06 -19.74
C ALA A 468 -15.50 12.45 -20.19
N SER A 469 -14.96 11.69 -21.13
CA SER A 469 -13.69 11.97 -21.81
C SER A 469 -13.92 12.72 -23.11
N TYR A 470 -13.17 13.79 -23.32
CA TYR A 470 -13.17 14.60 -24.52
C TYR A 470 -11.78 14.57 -25.14
N VAL A 471 -11.69 13.96 -26.33
CA VAL A 471 -10.43 13.73 -27.02
C VAL A 471 -10.25 14.77 -28.12
N PHE A 472 -9.05 15.33 -28.21
CA PHE A 472 -8.63 16.25 -29.25
C PHE A 472 -7.33 15.75 -29.89
N LEU A 473 -7.24 15.89 -31.21
CA LEU A 473 -6.00 15.72 -31.96
C LEU A 473 -5.51 17.08 -32.42
N LEU A 474 -4.26 17.38 -32.13
CA LEU A 474 -3.59 18.63 -32.47
C LEU A 474 -2.57 18.35 -33.57
N ASP A 475 -2.74 19.01 -34.71
CA ASP A 475 -1.78 18.90 -35.81
C ASP A 475 -0.60 19.88 -35.66
N GLU A 476 0.44 19.71 -36.46
CA GLU A 476 1.63 20.58 -36.43
C GLU A 476 1.35 21.99 -36.98
N ALA A 477 0.23 22.20 -37.68
CA ALA A 477 -0.20 23.51 -38.17
C ALA A 477 -1.02 24.30 -37.12
N GLY A 478 -1.21 23.74 -35.92
CA GLY A 478 -1.95 24.34 -34.81
C GLY A 478 -3.45 24.09 -34.83
N GLY A 479 -3.94 23.21 -35.71
CA GLY A 479 -5.34 22.80 -35.77
C GLY A 479 -5.74 21.93 -34.57
N VAL A 480 -6.96 22.13 -34.07
CA VAL A 480 -7.55 21.39 -32.95
C VAL A 480 -8.77 20.64 -33.44
N HIS A 481 -8.73 19.30 -33.40
CA HIS A 481 -9.76 18.43 -33.93
C HIS A 481 -10.40 17.62 -32.81
N ALA A 482 -11.65 17.92 -32.44
CA ALA A 482 -12.39 17.11 -31.48
C ALA A 482 -12.74 15.75 -32.09
N VAL A 483 -12.42 14.68 -31.38
CA VAL A 483 -12.65 13.30 -31.81
C VAL A 483 -13.61 12.65 -30.82
N PRO A 484 -14.74 12.09 -31.28
CA PRO A 484 -15.60 11.29 -30.42
C PRO A 484 -14.79 10.18 -29.76
N HIS A 485 -14.91 10.02 -28.44
CA HIS A 485 -14.09 9.06 -27.69
C HIS A 485 -14.19 7.63 -28.26
N ALA A 486 -15.38 7.20 -28.69
CA ALA A 486 -15.57 5.91 -29.34
C ALA A 486 -14.78 5.75 -30.65
N LEU A 487 -14.66 6.82 -31.44
CA LEU A 487 -13.86 6.81 -32.67
C LEU A 487 -12.37 6.76 -32.34
N TYR A 488 -11.91 7.51 -31.34
CA TYR A 488 -10.53 7.43 -30.87
C TYR A 488 -10.16 6.02 -30.38
N VAL A 489 -11.02 5.40 -29.56
CA VAL A 489 -10.81 4.02 -29.08
C VAL A 489 -10.72 3.04 -30.25
N ALA A 490 -11.59 3.17 -31.26
CA ALA A 490 -11.53 2.34 -32.45
C ALA A 490 -10.23 2.55 -33.24
N LEU A 491 -9.74 3.79 -33.36
CA LEU A 491 -8.46 4.09 -34.01
C LEU A 491 -7.26 3.52 -33.25
N ALA A 492 -7.25 3.64 -31.91
CA ALA A 492 -6.18 3.15 -31.05
C ALA A 492 -6.12 1.61 -30.95
N ARG A 493 -7.23 0.91 -31.21
CA ARG A 493 -7.30 -0.56 -31.28
C ARG A 493 -7.08 -1.13 -32.68
N HIS A 494 -6.78 -0.27 -33.66
CA HIS A 494 -6.71 -0.61 -35.08
C HIS A 494 -8.03 -1.19 -35.65
N GLU A 495 -9.15 -0.87 -35.03
CA GLU A 495 -10.51 -1.25 -35.43
C GLU A 495 -11.11 -0.24 -36.43
N ALA A 496 -10.56 0.97 -36.49
CA ALA A 496 -10.85 2.01 -37.48
C ALA A 496 -9.57 2.59 -38.07
N ALA A 497 -9.70 3.33 -39.17
CA ALA A 497 -8.63 4.13 -39.76
C ALA A 497 -9.11 5.57 -39.97
N ALA A 498 -8.19 6.53 -39.89
CA ALA A 498 -8.41 7.94 -40.16
C ALA A 498 -7.56 8.40 -41.35
N PRO A 499 -8.03 8.16 -42.60
CA PRO A 499 -7.28 8.53 -43.81
C PRO A 499 -6.95 10.03 -43.91
N ALA A 500 -7.74 10.89 -43.25
CA ALA A 500 -7.54 12.34 -43.21
C ALA A 500 -6.23 12.75 -42.53
N TRP A 501 -5.66 11.90 -41.68
CA TRP A 501 -4.42 12.15 -40.95
C TRP A 501 -3.29 11.20 -41.37
N ALA A 502 -3.45 10.45 -42.46
CA ALA A 502 -2.46 9.48 -42.91
C ALA A 502 -1.07 10.12 -43.08
N GLY A 503 -0.06 9.50 -42.48
CA GLY A 503 1.33 9.96 -42.51
C GLY A 503 1.66 11.15 -41.59
N GLN A 504 0.75 11.55 -40.70
CA GLN A 504 0.96 12.68 -39.79
C GLN A 504 1.38 12.25 -38.37
N ASN A 505 2.14 13.11 -37.71
CA ASN A 505 2.32 13.08 -36.26
C ASN A 505 1.32 14.04 -35.61
N LEU A 506 0.51 13.53 -34.69
CA LEU A 506 -0.50 14.33 -34.00
C LEU A 506 -0.20 14.33 -32.50
N ARG A 507 -0.40 15.47 -31.83
CA ARG A 507 -0.44 15.52 -30.37
C ARG A 507 -1.87 15.20 -29.92
N LEU A 508 -2.02 14.23 -29.04
CA LEU A 508 -3.29 13.83 -28.45
C LEU A 508 -3.50 14.59 -27.15
N ALA A 509 -4.70 15.12 -26.94
CA ALA A 509 -5.17 15.64 -25.66
C ALA A 509 -6.47 14.93 -25.27
N ASP A 510 -6.52 14.30 -24.10
CA ASP A 510 -7.72 13.66 -23.55
C ASP A 510 -8.08 14.33 -22.22
N TRP A 511 -9.21 15.03 -22.21
CA TRP A 511 -9.72 15.74 -21.04
C TRP A 511 -10.81 14.93 -20.38
N TYR A 512 -10.60 14.57 -19.12
CA TYR A 512 -11.62 13.97 -18.28
C TYR A 512 -12.37 15.08 -17.55
N VAL A 513 -13.68 15.12 -17.77
CA VAL A 513 -14.52 16.25 -17.39
C VAL A 513 -15.63 15.74 -16.49
N ARG A 514 -15.83 16.41 -15.36
CA ARG A 514 -17.01 16.20 -14.52
C ARG A 514 -18.19 16.80 -15.24
N LEU A 515 -19.28 16.03 -15.30
CA LEU A 515 -20.56 16.47 -15.79
C LEU A 515 -21.45 16.88 -14.62
N LYS A 516 -22.25 17.92 -14.84
CA LYS A 516 -23.34 18.31 -13.98
C LYS A 516 -24.59 18.38 -14.83
N ASP A 517 -25.58 17.55 -14.50
CA ASP A 517 -26.82 17.41 -15.28
C ASP A 517 -26.59 17.04 -16.76
N GLY A 518 -25.55 16.23 -17.02
CA GLY A 518 -25.17 15.79 -18.37
C GLY A 518 -24.29 16.77 -19.16
N GLU A 519 -24.00 17.95 -18.61
CA GLU A 519 -23.20 18.99 -19.26
C GLU A 519 -21.79 19.12 -18.64
N PRO A 520 -20.74 19.43 -19.43
CA PRO A 520 -19.41 19.76 -18.92
C PRO A 520 -19.43 20.84 -17.82
N ASP A 521 -18.98 20.48 -16.61
CA ASP A 521 -18.91 21.40 -15.45
C ASP A 521 -17.47 21.82 -15.15
N ALA A 522 -16.56 20.86 -15.06
CA ALA A 522 -15.15 21.15 -14.78
C ALA A 522 -14.23 20.09 -15.38
N ILE A 523 -13.11 20.53 -15.96
CA ILE A 523 -12.01 19.63 -16.32
C ILE A 523 -11.41 19.09 -15.01
N VAL A 524 -11.48 17.78 -14.82
CA VAL A 524 -10.95 17.08 -13.64
C VAL A 524 -9.52 16.62 -13.90
N ASN A 525 -9.22 16.21 -15.13
CA ASN A 525 -7.91 15.70 -15.52
C ASN A 525 -7.63 15.96 -17.01
N GLU A 526 -6.36 16.11 -17.37
CA GLU A 526 -5.89 16.30 -18.75
C GLU A 526 -4.73 15.34 -19.00
N THR A 527 -4.81 14.55 -20.07
CA THR A 527 -3.75 13.62 -20.51
C THR A 527 -3.25 14.02 -21.89
N TYR A 528 -1.94 13.98 -22.10
CA TYR A 528 -1.33 14.33 -23.37
C TYR A 528 -0.44 13.20 -23.89
N GLY A 529 -0.36 13.04 -25.22
CA GLY A 529 0.46 12.00 -25.85
C GLY A 529 0.82 12.36 -27.29
N LEU A 530 1.69 11.56 -27.91
CA LEU A 530 2.01 11.69 -29.34
C LEU A 530 1.51 10.46 -30.09
N ALA A 531 0.66 10.67 -31.09
CA ALA A 531 0.10 9.64 -31.95
C ALA A 531 0.74 9.72 -33.35
N HIS A 532 1.36 8.63 -33.79
CA HIS A 532 1.82 8.48 -35.16
C HIS A 532 0.76 7.78 -36.00
N VAL A 533 0.32 8.42 -37.08
CA VAL A 533 -0.64 7.85 -38.02
C VAL A 533 0.09 7.36 -39.27
N ASP A 534 0.01 6.06 -39.54
CA ASP A 534 0.67 5.43 -40.69
C ASP A 534 0.09 5.90 -42.04
N ALA A 535 0.72 5.47 -43.14
CA ALA A 535 0.27 5.80 -44.49
C ALA A 535 -1.12 5.23 -44.85
N HIS A 536 -1.67 4.34 -44.03
CA HIS A 536 -3.00 3.74 -44.18
C HIS A 536 -4.03 4.33 -43.20
N GLY A 537 -3.66 5.37 -42.43
CA GLY A 537 -4.55 6.04 -41.47
C GLY A 537 -4.66 5.33 -40.11
N ARG A 538 -3.76 4.40 -39.76
CA ARG A 538 -3.79 3.67 -38.48
C ARG A 538 -2.85 4.29 -37.47
N ILE A 539 -3.27 4.34 -36.21
CA ILE A 539 -2.43 4.85 -35.11
C ILE A 539 -1.51 3.72 -34.64
N GLU A 540 -0.18 3.84 -34.81
CA GLU A 540 0.76 2.73 -34.56
C GLU A 540 1.19 2.59 -33.09
N SER A 541 1.20 3.68 -32.32
CA SER A 541 1.29 3.71 -30.84
C SER A 541 1.12 5.14 -30.31
N VAL A 542 0.66 5.28 -29.05
CA VAL A 542 0.63 6.56 -28.33
C VAL A 542 1.73 6.54 -27.27
N GLY A 543 2.80 7.31 -27.50
CA GLY A 543 3.92 7.43 -26.56
C GLY A 543 3.68 8.48 -25.48
N ALA A 544 4.33 8.33 -24.32
CA ALA A 544 4.38 9.38 -23.30
C ALA A 544 5.06 10.64 -23.86
N PRO A 545 4.56 11.85 -23.59
CA PRO A 545 5.13 13.06 -24.18
C PRO A 545 6.51 13.34 -23.55
N ALA A 546 7.52 13.55 -24.40
CA ALA A 546 8.65 14.40 -24.03
C ALA A 546 8.19 15.88 -24.01
N ASP A 547 9.08 16.84 -23.73
CA ASP A 547 8.79 18.28 -23.60
C ASP A 547 7.93 18.91 -24.73
N ALA A 548 7.79 18.26 -25.89
CA ALA A 548 7.07 18.73 -27.07
C ALA A 548 5.60 18.28 -27.21
N GLY A 549 5.04 17.51 -26.26
CA GLY A 549 3.67 16.95 -26.37
C GLY A 549 2.53 17.83 -25.83
N TRP A 550 2.83 18.99 -25.24
CA TRP A 550 1.84 19.86 -24.61
C TRP A 550 1.12 20.76 -25.63
N PRO A 551 -0.17 21.10 -25.41
CA PRO A 551 -0.86 22.11 -26.18
C PRO A 551 -0.32 23.51 -25.85
N THR A 552 -0.26 24.37 -26.85
CA THR A 552 -0.02 25.81 -26.64
C THR A 552 -1.20 26.45 -25.90
N VAL A 553 -0.99 27.65 -25.33
CA VAL A 553 -2.06 28.41 -24.66
C VAL A 553 -3.25 28.67 -25.59
N GLU A 554 -2.99 28.91 -26.87
CA GLU A 554 -4.03 29.14 -27.89
C GLU A 554 -4.80 27.86 -28.24
N GLU A 555 -4.12 26.73 -28.39
CA GLU A 555 -4.74 25.41 -28.62
C GLU A 555 -5.61 24.99 -27.43
N ARG A 556 -5.11 25.21 -26.20
CA ARG A 556 -5.87 24.95 -24.97
C ARG A 556 -7.11 25.84 -24.86
N GLY A 557 -7.00 27.10 -25.26
CA GLY A 557 -8.15 28.02 -25.37
C GLY A 557 -9.21 27.50 -26.35
N ARG A 558 -8.81 27.02 -27.52
CA ARG A 558 -9.72 26.44 -28.52
C ARG A 558 -10.39 25.15 -28.02
N MET A 559 -9.64 24.23 -27.39
CA MET A 559 -10.21 23.02 -26.78
C MET A 559 -11.26 23.36 -25.71
N HIS A 560 -10.98 24.36 -24.88
CA HIS A 560 -11.90 24.85 -23.86
C HIS A 560 -13.18 25.44 -24.47
N ALA A 561 -13.06 26.26 -25.51
CA ALA A 561 -14.22 26.81 -26.23
C ALA A 561 -15.09 25.70 -26.86
N MET A 562 -14.46 24.72 -27.52
CA MET A 562 -15.17 23.59 -28.13
C MET A 562 -15.94 22.73 -27.11
N LEU A 563 -15.47 22.68 -25.87
CA LEU A 563 -16.06 21.88 -24.80
C LEU A 563 -17.12 22.65 -23.98
N PHE A 564 -16.82 23.89 -23.59
CA PHE A 564 -17.64 24.66 -22.65
C PHE A 564 -18.47 25.77 -23.31
N GLU A 565 -18.09 26.28 -24.48
CA GLU A 565 -18.82 27.36 -25.17
C GLU A 565 -19.78 26.82 -26.26
N ALA A 566 -19.55 25.59 -26.77
CA ALA A 566 -20.47 24.92 -27.68
C ALA A 566 -21.84 24.59 -27.04
N ALA A 567 -21.90 24.51 -25.70
CA ALA A 567 -23.13 24.28 -24.94
C ALA A 567 -24.00 25.55 -24.77
N GLU A 568 -23.43 26.75 -24.90
CA GLU A 568 -24.20 28.01 -24.80
C GLU A 568 -24.89 28.37 -26.13
N ALA A 569 -24.29 28.06 -27.28
CA ALA A 569 -24.90 28.34 -28.59
C ALA A 569 -26.15 27.50 -28.91
N LEU A 570 -26.36 26.39 -28.20
CA LEU A 570 -27.55 25.53 -28.29
C LEU A 570 -28.64 25.88 -27.27
N ARG A 571 -28.39 26.80 -26.34
CA ARG A 571 -29.39 27.29 -25.37
C ARG A 571 -30.09 28.57 -25.81
N ASP A 572 -29.49 29.33 -26.72
CA ASP A 572 -30.05 30.56 -27.31
C ASP A 572 -30.60 30.39 -28.74
N ALA A 573 -30.77 29.14 -29.21
CA ALA A 573 -31.49 28.78 -30.44
C ALA A 573 -32.71 27.93 -30.11
#